data_AF-A0A945E0U1-F1
#
_entry.id   AF-A0A945E0U1-F1
#
_cell.length_a   1.000
_cell.length_b   1.000
_cell.length_c   1.000
_cell.angle_alpha   90.00
_cell.angle_beta   90.00
_cell.angle_gamma   90.00
#
_symmetry.space_group_name_H-M   'P 1'
#
loop_
_entity.id
_entity.type
_entity.pdbx_description
1 polymer ?
#
loop_
_entity_poly.entity_id
_entity_poly.type
_entity_poly.pdbx_seq_one_letter_code
_entity_poly.pdbx_strand_id
1 'polypeptide(L)'
;MTLTAQLIELIESKAIGKKDSEVASWFVLDAIANFVAGRNSEQGRILEGWYLDEPAETSRTAFWIGASMHIQEVDDLHRQSVIHPGCVVIPTVLALGMREDISGLQMLEAVVKGFEVCTRIGNSVGPAHYKIWHNTATCGPFGAAYAAGTLFGLEKEQFRDALGNAGTQSSGLW
;
A
#
# COMPACT_ATOMS: atom_id res chain seq x y z
N MET A 1 0.22 27.15 2.05
CA MET A 1 -0.08 25.79 1.56
C MET A 1 0.14 24.80 2.72
N THR A 2 -0.80 23.90 3.00
CA THR A 2 -0.67 22.91 4.10
C THR A 2 0.36 21.83 3.78
N LEU A 3 0.85 21.09 4.78
CA LEU A 3 1.78 19.97 4.56
C LEU A 3 1.17 18.89 3.66
N THR A 4 -0.12 18.59 3.83
CA THR A 4 -0.85 17.64 2.97
C THR A 4 -0.87 18.10 1.51
N ALA A 5 -1.16 19.38 1.27
CA ALA A 5 -1.15 19.93 -0.09
C ALA A 5 0.26 19.92 -0.72
N GLN A 6 1.30 20.22 0.07
CA GLN A 6 2.69 20.14 -0.37
C GLN A 6 3.10 18.69 -0.70
N LEU A 7 2.65 17.70 0.08
CA LEU A 7 2.89 16.30 -0.22
C LEU A 7 2.26 15.91 -1.56
N ILE A 8 0.98 16.21 -1.77
CA ILE A 8 0.28 15.92 -3.03
C ILE A 8 1.01 16.58 -4.21
N GLU A 9 1.36 17.87 -4.10
CA GLU A 9 2.12 18.57 -5.15
C GLU A 9 3.49 17.92 -5.41
N LEU A 10 4.19 17.49 -4.37
CA LEU A 10 5.48 16.83 -4.50
C LEU A 10 5.38 15.48 -5.21
N ILE A 11 4.32 14.70 -4.95
CA ILE A 11 4.11 13.42 -5.64
C ILE A 11 3.74 13.66 -7.10
N GLU A 12 2.79 14.55 -7.38
CA GLU A 12 2.29 14.78 -8.74
C GLU A 12 3.27 15.55 -9.64
N SER A 13 4.21 16.31 -9.07
CA SER A 13 5.22 17.06 -9.85
C SER A 13 6.40 16.20 -10.31
N LYS A 14 6.57 14.99 -9.78
CA LYS A 14 7.67 14.10 -10.14
C LYS A 14 7.30 13.22 -11.33
N ALA A 15 8.13 13.25 -12.35
CA ALA A 15 8.02 12.33 -13.46
C ALA A 15 8.38 10.89 -13.00
N ILE A 16 7.56 9.92 -13.41
CA ILE A 16 7.83 8.49 -13.24
C ILE A 16 8.39 7.98 -14.56
N GLY A 17 9.65 7.60 -14.54
CA GLY A 17 10.36 7.09 -15.71
C GLY A 17 10.23 5.58 -15.86
N LYS A 18 10.68 5.08 -17.01
CA LYS A 18 10.70 3.63 -17.29
C LYS A 18 11.43 2.82 -16.21
N LYS A 19 12.53 3.34 -15.69
CA LYS A 19 13.31 2.69 -14.62
C LYS A 19 12.50 2.54 -13.34
N ASP A 20 11.67 3.53 -12.99
CA ASP A 20 10.83 3.48 -11.79
C ASP A 20 9.76 2.40 -11.95
N SER A 21 9.14 2.31 -13.14
CA SER A 21 8.20 1.22 -13.47
C SER A 21 8.89 -0.16 -13.45
N GLU A 22 10.09 -0.27 -14.02
CA GLU A 22 10.88 -1.52 -13.96
C GLU A 22 11.16 -1.93 -12.51
N VAL A 23 11.59 -1.01 -11.64
CA VAL A 23 11.81 -1.28 -10.22
C VAL A 23 10.51 -1.66 -9.50
N ALA A 24 9.42 -0.93 -9.72
CA ALA A 24 8.12 -1.24 -9.15
C ALA A 24 7.64 -2.65 -9.56
N SER A 25 7.95 -3.09 -10.78
CA SER A 25 7.59 -4.44 -11.23
C SER A 25 8.28 -5.54 -10.42
N TRP A 26 9.52 -5.32 -9.97
CA TRP A 26 10.23 -6.26 -9.10
C TRP A 26 9.58 -6.34 -7.71
N PHE A 27 9.14 -5.20 -7.15
CA PHE A 27 8.38 -5.19 -5.89
C PHE A 27 7.03 -5.90 -6.02
N VAL A 28 6.34 -5.74 -7.16
CA VAL A 28 5.10 -6.49 -7.43
C VAL A 28 5.36 -7.99 -7.52
N LEU A 29 6.43 -8.41 -8.21
CA LEU A 29 6.82 -9.82 -8.30
C LEU A 29 7.16 -10.40 -6.92
N ASP A 30 7.94 -9.67 -6.12
CA ASP A 30 8.28 -10.06 -4.75
C ASP A 30 7.06 -10.17 -3.85
N ALA A 31 6.14 -9.21 -3.91
CA ALA A 31 4.89 -9.24 -3.17
C ALA A 31 4.02 -10.44 -3.58
N ILE A 32 3.94 -10.79 -4.87
CA ILE A 32 3.23 -12.00 -5.33
C ILE A 32 3.88 -13.27 -4.77
N ALA A 33 5.22 -13.34 -4.72
CA ALA A 33 5.92 -14.48 -4.13
C ALA A 33 5.60 -14.61 -2.63
N ASN A 34 5.59 -13.49 -1.90
CA ASN A 34 5.20 -13.43 -0.50
C ASN A 34 3.74 -13.85 -0.27
N PHE A 35 2.82 -13.40 -1.12
CA PHE A 35 1.42 -13.84 -1.09
C PHE A 35 1.29 -15.36 -1.23
N VAL A 36 2.00 -15.96 -2.21
CA VAL A 36 1.99 -17.41 -2.41
C VAL A 36 2.58 -18.15 -1.20
N ALA A 37 3.69 -17.66 -0.66
CA ALA A 37 4.33 -18.25 0.52
C ALA A 37 3.45 -18.16 1.78
N GLY A 38 2.80 -17.02 2.00
CA GLY A 38 1.91 -16.80 3.13
C GLY A 38 0.60 -17.59 3.02
N ARG A 39 -0.04 -17.61 1.85
CA ARG A 39 -1.26 -18.42 1.62
C ARG A 39 -1.03 -19.91 1.91
N ASN A 40 0.17 -20.41 1.64
CA ASN A 40 0.54 -21.80 1.89
C ASN A 40 0.89 -22.13 3.36
N SER A 41 0.93 -21.13 4.25
CA SER A 41 1.12 -21.35 5.69
C SER A 41 -0.17 -21.85 6.36
N GLU A 42 -0.08 -22.24 7.63
CA GLU A 42 -1.27 -22.57 8.42
C GLU A 42 -2.19 -21.35 8.59
N GLN A 43 -1.61 -20.20 8.91
CA GLN A 43 -2.31 -18.92 9.09
C GLN A 43 -2.94 -18.45 7.77
N GLY A 44 -2.24 -18.62 6.64
CA GLY A 44 -2.75 -18.27 5.32
C GLY A 44 -3.97 -19.08 4.92
N ARG A 45 -4.01 -20.38 5.25
CA ARG A 45 -5.19 -21.22 4.99
C ARG A 45 -6.40 -20.84 5.85
N ILE A 46 -6.18 -20.41 7.09
CA ILE A 46 -7.26 -19.89 7.96
C ILE A 46 -7.82 -18.59 7.36
N LEU A 47 -6.93 -17.68 6.98
CA LEU A 47 -7.31 -16.41 6.37
C LEU A 47 -8.03 -16.60 5.02
N GLU A 48 -7.58 -17.57 4.22
CA GLU A 48 -8.25 -17.95 2.98
C GLU A 48 -9.66 -18.50 3.23
N GLY A 49 -9.85 -19.33 4.26
CA GLY A 49 -11.19 -19.78 4.67
C GLY A 49 -12.12 -18.60 4.96
N TRP A 50 -11.66 -17.66 5.81
CA TRP A 50 -12.41 -16.43 6.09
C TRP A 50 -12.73 -15.63 4.82
N TYR A 51 -11.79 -15.55 3.86
CA TYR A 51 -12.01 -14.82 2.60
C TYR A 51 -13.11 -15.47 1.76
N LEU A 52 -13.07 -16.80 1.62
CA LEU A 52 -14.00 -17.59 0.80
C LEU A 52 -15.41 -17.73 1.39
N ASP A 53 -15.58 -17.49 2.69
CA ASP A 53 -16.88 -17.56 3.38
C ASP A 53 -17.87 -16.45 2.95
N GLU A 54 -17.41 -15.41 2.25
CA GLU A 54 -18.24 -14.32 1.73
C GLU A 54 -17.87 -13.99 0.28
N PRO A 55 -18.76 -13.30 -0.47
CA PRO A 55 -18.43 -12.79 -1.80
C PRO A 55 -17.17 -11.90 -1.81
N ALA A 56 -16.45 -11.97 -2.93
CA ALA A 56 -15.25 -11.17 -3.14
C ALA A 56 -15.59 -9.68 -3.31
N GLU A 57 -15.43 -8.92 -2.22
CA GLU A 57 -15.41 -7.46 -2.24
C GLU A 57 -13.97 -6.93 -2.41
N THR A 58 -13.81 -5.74 -2.99
CA THR A 58 -12.47 -5.18 -3.26
C THR A 58 -11.63 -5.02 -2.00
N SER A 59 -12.23 -4.49 -0.92
CA SER A 59 -11.55 -4.30 0.36
C SER A 59 -11.20 -5.63 1.03
N ARG A 60 -12.10 -6.63 0.96
CA ARG A 60 -11.84 -7.99 1.47
C ARG A 60 -10.69 -8.66 0.70
N THR A 61 -10.68 -8.50 -0.62
CA THR A 61 -9.63 -9.04 -1.49
C THR A 61 -8.28 -8.37 -1.20
N ALA A 62 -8.25 -7.04 -1.05
CA ALA A 62 -7.03 -6.33 -0.67
C ALA A 62 -6.52 -6.78 0.72
N PHE A 63 -7.42 -6.93 1.70
CA PHE A 63 -7.06 -7.42 3.03
C PHE A 63 -6.48 -8.83 2.99
N TRP A 64 -7.15 -9.77 2.29
CA TRP A 64 -6.68 -11.14 2.15
C TRP A 64 -5.29 -11.22 1.50
N ILE A 65 -5.08 -10.50 0.41
CA ILE A 65 -3.78 -10.47 -0.29
C ILE A 65 -2.72 -9.85 0.61
N GLY A 66 -2.98 -8.68 1.19
CA GLY A 66 -1.99 -7.95 2.00
C GLY A 66 -1.58 -8.67 3.26
N ALA A 67 -2.55 -9.22 4.01
CA ALA A 67 -2.25 -10.04 5.18
C ALA A 67 -1.45 -11.29 4.79
N SER A 68 -1.82 -11.97 3.69
CA SER A 68 -1.04 -13.11 3.19
C SER A 68 0.39 -12.73 2.80
N MET A 69 0.63 -11.54 2.24
CA MET A 69 1.97 -11.05 1.92
C MET A 69 2.85 -10.83 3.15
N HIS A 70 2.26 -10.51 4.31
CA HIS A 70 3.03 -10.13 5.50
C HIS A 70 3.19 -11.28 6.53
N ILE A 71 2.40 -12.35 6.44
CA ILE A 71 2.41 -13.49 7.41
C ILE A 71 3.80 -14.04 7.72
N GLN A 72 4.67 -14.12 6.71
CA GLN A 72 6.00 -14.74 6.84
C GLN A 72 7.07 -13.74 7.29
N GLU A 73 6.79 -12.44 7.32
CA GLU A 73 7.73 -11.37 7.68
C GLU A 73 9.04 -11.41 6.85
N VAL A 74 8.93 -11.79 5.57
CA VAL A 74 10.04 -11.79 4.59
C VAL A 74 9.78 -10.87 3.40
N ASP A 75 8.78 -10.00 3.52
CA ASP A 75 8.45 -8.97 2.55
C ASP A 75 9.40 -7.76 2.63
N ASP A 76 9.15 -6.78 1.76
CA ASP A 76 10.04 -5.64 1.56
C ASP A 76 10.16 -4.72 2.78
N LEU A 77 11.26 -3.96 2.86
CA LEU A 77 11.45 -2.98 3.94
C LEU A 77 12.15 -1.72 3.43
N HIS A 78 11.45 -0.60 3.53
CA HIS A 78 12.08 0.72 3.43
C HIS A 78 12.70 1.09 4.80
N ARG A 79 13.98 0.77 4.94
CA ARG A 79 14.73 0.84 6.21
C ARG A 79 14.66 2.20 6.93
N GLN A 80 14.71 3.30 6.19
CA GLN A 80 14.74 4.63 6.80
C GLN A 80 13.41 4.97 7.50
N SER A 81 12.28 4.62 6.87
CA SER A 81 10.95 4.87 7.42
C SER A 81 10.45 3.74 8.31
N VAL A 82 11.15 2.60 8.30
CA VAL A 82 10.75 1.35 8.95
C VAL A 82 9.34 0.91 8.54
N ILE A 83 9.07 0.93 7.23
CA ILE A 83 7.78 0.53 6.65
C ILE A 83 8.02 -0.59 5.66
N HIS A 84 7.11 -1.56 5.65
CA HIS A 84 6.95 -2.58 4.62
C HIS A 84 5.84 -2.12 3.67
N PRO A 85 6.15 -1.36 2.59
CA PRO A 85 5.10 -0.73 1.80
C PRO A 85 4.41 -1.73 0.86
N GLY A 86 5.09 -2.81 0.46
CA GLY A 86 4.60 -3.79 -0.48
C GLY A 86 3.33 -4.48 -0.01
N CYS A 87 3.30 -4.94 1.24
CA CYS A 87 2.15 -5.64 1.82
C CYS A 87 0.90 -4.76 2.09
N VAL A 88 0.97 -3.45 1.79
CA VAL A 88 -0.17 -2.52 1.95
C VAL A 88 -0.60 -1.88 0.62
N VAL A 89 0.37 -1.41 -0.18
CA VAL A 89 0.07 -0.67 -1.42
C VAL A 89 -0.22 -1.62 -2.58
N ILE A 90 0.60 -2.65 -2.78
CA ILE A 90 0.44 -3.62 -3.87
C ILE A 90 -0.88 -4.39 -3.79
N PRO A 91 -1.35 -4.93 -2.63
CA PRO A 91 -2.65 -5.59 -2.58
C PRO A 91 -3.81 -4.66 -2.93
N THR A 92 -3.72 -3.37 -2.59
CA THR A 92 -4.71 -2.36 -2.98
C THR A 92 -4.79 -2.23 -4.51
N VAL A 93 -3.63 -2.12 -5.16
CA VAL A 93 -3.52 -2.00 -6.62
C VAL A 93 -3.99 -3.27 -7.32
N LEU A 94 -3.60 -4.45 -6.83
CA LEU A 94 -4.02 -5.74 -7.41
C LEU A 94 -5.52 -5.94 -7.29
N ALA A 95 -6.11 -5.68 -6.11
CA ALA A 95 -7.55 -5.84 -5.90
C ALA A 95 -8.37 -4.90 -6.78
N LEU A 96 -7.92 -3.66 -6.99
CA LEU A 96 -8.56 -2.73 -7.93
C LEU A 96 -8.37 -3.16 -9.38
N GLY A 97 -7.17 -3.62 -9.74
CA GLY A 97 -6.86 -4.13 -11.07
C GLY A 97 -7.65 -5.38 -11.48
N MET A 98 -8.12 -6.17 -10.51
CA MET A 98 -9.03 -7.30 -10.77
C MET A 98 -10.47 -6.85 -11.06
N ARG A 99 -10.86 -5.66 -10.60
CA ARG A 99 -12.22 -5.12 -10.73
C ARG A 99 -12.37 -4.19 -11.94
N GLU A 100 -11.35 -3.40 -12.20
CA GLU A 100 -11.34 -2.31 -13.18
C GLU A 100 -10.47 -2.65 -14.40
N ASP A 101 -10.76 -2.07 -15.56
CA ASP A 101 -9.92 -2.19 -16.76
C ASP A 101 -8.70 -1.25 -16.68
N ILE A 102 -7.71 -1.64 -15.87
CA ILE A 102 -6.50 -0.86 -15.58
C ILE A 102 -5.30 -1.56 -16.22
N SER A 103 -4.47 -0.80 -16.95
CA SER A 103 -3.24 -1.34 -17.52
C SER A 103 -2.17 -1.60 -16.45
N GLY A 104 -1.29 -2.58 -16.69
CA GLY A 104 -0.16 -2.85 -15.80
C GLY A 104 0.74 -1.63 -15.56
N LEU A 105 0.91 -0.74 -16.55
CA LEU A 105 1.68 0.50 -16.37
C LEU A 105 1.01 1.46 -15.38
N GLN A 106 -0.31 1.63 -15.45
CA GLN A 106 -1.05 2.44 -14.47
C GLN A 106 -0.98 1.83 -13.06
N MET A 107 -1.00 0.49 -12.96
CA MET A 107 -0.79 -0.20 -11.68
C MET A 107 0.59 0.12 -11.09
N LEU A 108 1.65 0.03 -11.90
CA LEU A 108 3.01 0.32 -11.46
C LEU A 108 3.19 1.79 -11.06
N GLU A 109 2.57 2.72 -11.79
CA GLU A 109 2.53 4.14 -11.40
C GLU A 109 1.87 4.33 -10.02
N ALA A 110 0.71 3.71 -9.78
CA ALA A 110 0.02 3.78 -8.51
C ALA A 110 0.84 3.18 -7.35
N VAL A 111 1.57 2.08 -7.59
CA VAL A 111 2.50 1.50 -6.62
C VAL A 111 3.59 2.50 -6.25
N VAL A 112 4.25 3.12 -7.24
CA VAL A 112 5.31 4.12 -7.01
C VAL A 112 4.80 5.30 -6.18
N LYS A 113 3.64 5.87 -6.56
CA LYS A 113 3.05 7.01 -5.84
C LYS A 113 2.64 6.63 -4.41
N GLY A 114 2.04 5.45 -4.22
CA GLY A 114 1.69 4.93 -2.90
C GLY A 114 2.92 4.71 -2.01
N PHE A 115 3.98 4.12 -2.55
CA PHE A 115 5.25 3.92 -1.85
C PHE A 115 5.88 5.24 -1.40
N GLU A 116 5.97 6.23 -2.29
CA GLU A 116 6.50 7.55 -1.94
C GLU A 116 5.68 8.21 -0.81
N VAL A 117 4.36 8.08 -0.83
CA VAL A 117 3.50 8.66 0.22
C VAL A 117 3.73 8.01 1.58
N CYS A 118 3.62 6.68 1.68
CA CYS A 118 3.73 6.03 2.99
C CYS A 118 5.16 6.13 3.54
N THR A 119 6.20 6.03 2.71
CA THR A 119 7.60 6.15 3.16
C THR A 119 7.95 7.57 3.62
N ARG A 120 7.45 8.62 2.95
CA ARG A 120 7.62 10.01 3.40
C ARG A 120 6.93 10.28 4.73
N ILE A 121 5.72 9.75 4.91
CA ILE A 121 5.00 9.85 6.18
C ILE A 121 5.76 9.09 7.27
N GLY A 122 6.22 7.87 7.01
CA GLY A 122 7.03 7.11 7.96
C GLY A 122 8.33 7.81 8.37
N ASN A 123 9.02 8.43 7.42
CA ASN A 123 10.19 9.27 7.70
C ASN A 123 9.86 10.48 8.60
N SER A 124 8.62 10.97 8.58
CA SER A 124 8.19 12.13 9.37
C SER A 124 7.80 11.80 10.81
N VAL A 125 7.30 10.60 11.10
CA VAL A 125 6.84 10.21 12.45
C VAL A 125 7.99 9.85 13.38
N GLY A 126 9.10 9.34 12.81
CA GLY A 126 10.37 9.13 13.50
C GLY A 126 10.36 8.05 14.59
N PRO A 127 11.50 7.89 15.31
CA PRO A 127 11.70 6.78 16.25
C PRO A 127 10.78 6.79 17.47
N ALA A 128 10.29 7.95 17.89
CA ALA A 128 9.39 8.05 19.04
C ALA A 128 8.02 7.40 18.75
N HIS A 129 7.53 7.55 17.52
CA HIS A 129 6.29 6.91 17.07
C HIS A 129 6.46 5.39 17.00
N TYR A 130 7.56 4.93 16.40
CA TYR A 130 7.88 3.50 16.24
C TYR A 130 7.98 2.74 17.57
N LYS A 131 8.31 3.41 18.69
CA LYS A 131 8.35 2.76 20.01
C LYS A 131 6.99 2.29 20.51
N ILE A 132 5.91 2.84 19.97
CA ILE A 132 4.54 2.57 20.41
C ILE A 132 3.76 1.89 19.28
N TRP A 133 3.90 2.41 18.07
CA TRP A 133 3.09 2.04 16.92
C TRP A 133 3.89 1.27 15.87
N HIS A 134 3.21 0.35 15.18
CA HIS A 134 3.74 -0.30 14.00
C HIS A 134 3.67 0.67 12.81
N ASN A 135 4.81 1.10 12.28
CA ASN A 135 4.86 2.10 11.22
C ASN A 135 4.14 1.64 9.95
N THR A 136 4.29 0.37 9.53
CA THR A 136 3.55 -0.16 8.38
C THR A 136 2.04 -0.02 8.56
N ALA A 137 1.53 -0.29 9.76
CA ALA A 137 0.09 -0.27 10.03
C ALA A 137 -0.48 1.15 10.16
N THR A 138 0.32 2.09 10.67
CA THR A 138 -0.10 3.49 10.86
C THR A 138 0.19 4.40 9.67
N CYS A 139 1.24 4.13 8.89
CA CYS A 139 1.63 4.95 7.73
C CYS A 139 1.25 4.33 6.38
N GLY A 140 1.14 3.00 6.31
CA GLY A 140 0.72 2.27 5.11
C GLY A 140 -0.65 2.67 4.56
N PRO A 141 -1.70 2.90 5.39
CA PRO A 141 -3.02 3.30 4.91
C PRO A 141 -3.02 4.54 4.00
N PHE A 142 -2.12 5.50 4.26
CA PHE A 142 -1.96 6.66 3.39
C PHE A 142 -1.43 6.29 1.99
N GLY A 143 -0.50 5.34 1.92
CA GLY A 143 0.02 4.81 0.66
C GLY A 143 -1.06 4.06 -0.13
N ALA A 144 -1.85 3.22 0.55
CA ALA A 144 -2.99 2.53 -0.07
C ALA A 144 -4.02 3.52 -0.62
N ALA A 145 -4.40 4.53 0.18
CA ALA A 145 -5.35 5.57 -0.26
C ALA A 145 -4.83 6.35 -1.46
N TYR A 146 -3.54 6.69 -1.50
CA TYR A 146 -2.97 7.42 -2.63
C TYR A 146 -2.86 6.55 -3.88
N ALA A 147 -2.51 5.26 -3.74
CA ALA A 147 -2.50 4.33 -4.88
C ALA A 147 -3.90 4.12 -5.46
N ALA A 148 -4.91 3.90 -4.61
CA ALA A 148 -6.30 3.82 -5.05
C ALA A 148 -6.76 5.12 -5.72
N GLY A 149 -6.45 6.27 -5.13
CA GLY A 149 -6.78 7.58 -5.69
C GLY A 149 -6.11 7.84 -7.04
N THR A 150 -4.89 7.36 -7.23
CA THR A 150 -4.17 7.41 -8.52
C THR A 150 -4.93 6.62 -9.59
N LEU A 151 -5.35 5.39 -9.26
CA LEU A 151 -6.09 4.54 -10.19
C LEU A 151 -7.48 5.09 -10.54
N PHE A 152 -8.11 5.82 -9.62
CA PHE A 152 -9.39 6.50 -9.86
C PHE A 152 -9.25 7.89 -10.50
N GLY A 153 -8.03 8.40 -10.70
CA GLY A 153 -7.81 9.73 -11.28
C GLY A 153 -8.32 10.86 -10.39
N LEU A 154 -8.15 10.75 -9.07
CA LEU A 154 -8.60 11.78 -8.13
C LEU A 154 -7.92 13.13 -8.36
N GLU A 155 -8.68 14.21 -8.17
CA GLU A 155 -8.16 15.57 -8.13
C GLU A 155 -7.48 15.87 -6.78
N LYS A 156 -6.72 16.97 -6.70
CA LYS A 156 -5.92 17.33 -5.50
C LYS A 156 -6.77 17.41 -4.23
N GLU A 157 -7.96 17.99 -4.32
CA GLU A 157 -8.90 18.11 -3.21
C GLU A 157 -9.41 16.73 -2.75
N GLN A 158 -9.65 15.83 -3.69
CA GLN A 158 -10.10 14.46 -3.39
C GLN A 158 -8.96 13.62 -2.78
N PHE A 159 -7.71 13.81 -3.22
CA PHE A 159 -6.55 13.20 -2.56
C PHE A 159 -6.40 13.68 -1.11
N ARG A 160 -6.59 14.97 -0.85
CA ARG A 160 -6.57 15.51 0.52
C ARG A 160 -7.61 14.81 1.39
N ASP A 161 -8.83 14.65 0.89
CA ASP A 161 -9.92 14.03 1.64
C ASP A 161 -9.67 12.51 1.82
N ALA A 162 -9.13 11.83 0.80
CA ALA A 162 -8.73 10.42 0.89
C ALA A 162 -7.62 10.20 1.93
N LEU A 163 -6.61 11.07 1.97
CA LEU A 163 -5.55 11.03 2.98
C LEU A 163 -6.09 11.32 4.39
N GLY A 164 -7.07 12.22 4.51
CA GLY A 164 -7.78 12.46 5.76
C GLY A 164 -8.49 11.21 6.28
N ASN A 165 -9.24 10.53 5.41
CA ASN A 165 -9.92 9.28 5.74
C ASN A 165 -8.93 8.17 6.11
N ALA A 166 -7.82 8.05 5.38
CA ALA A 166 -6.75 7.09 5.67
C ALA A 166 -6.20 7.30 7.09
N GLY A 167 -5.95 8.54 7.49
CA GLY A 167 -5.47 8.87 8.84
C GLY A 167 -6.44 8.46 9.96
N THR A 168 -7.76 8.47 9.71
CA THR A 168 -8.76 7.96 10.67
C THR A 168 -8.76 6.43 10.77
N GLN A 169 -8.24 5.71 9.76
CA GLN A 169 -8.13 4.25 9.76
C GLN A 169 -6.75 3.74 10.19
N SER A 170 -5.76 4.62 10.31
CA SER A 170 -4.40 4.30 10.75
C SER A 170 -4.37 3.75 12.19
N SER A 171 -3.98 2.49 12.34
CA SER A 171 -3.95 1.79 13.62
C SER A 171 -2.96 0.61 13.60
N GLY A 172 -2.46 0.19 14.77
CA GLY A 172 -1.61 -1.00 14.92
C GLY A 172 -0.44 -0.80 15.90
N LEU A 173 -0.36 -1.66 16.92
CA LEU A 173 0.70 -1.68 17.94
C LEU A 173 1.74 -2.79 17.64
N TRP A 174 2.82 -2.81 18.43
CA TRP A 174 3.78 -3.91 18.49
C TRP A 174 3.30 -5.04 19.40
#